data_AF-A0A7V8XED7-F1
#
_entry.id   AF-A0A7V8XED7-F1
#
_cell.length_a   1.000
_cell.length_b   1.000
_cell.length_c   1.000
_cell.angle_alpha   90.00
_cell.angle_beta   90.00
_cell.angle_gamma   90.00
#
_symmetry.space_group_name_H-M   'P 1'
#
loop_
_entity.id
_entity.type
_entity.pdbx_description
1 polymer ?
#
loop_
_entity_poly.entity_id
_entity_poly.type
_entity_poly.pdbx_seq_one_letter_code
_entity_poly.pdbx_strand_id
1 'polypeptide(L)'
;MGCYGRRVQQYLDLLQRVLDDGSAKDDRTGTGTVSRFGEQLRFDLAAGFPLVTTKKVHIRSVVVELLWFIRGETNVRWLQEHGVTIWDEWADENGELGPVYGHQWRSWPLPNGGHVDQLQGVIEQIRRDPDSRRHVISAWNVADLPAMALAPCHALFQFYVADGRLSCQLYQRSA
;
A
#
# COMPACT_ATOMS: atom_id res chain seq x y z
N MET A 1 -11.21 28.57 -17.38
CA MET A 1 -11.05 28.00 -16.01
C MET A 1 -10.51 26.58 -16.16
N GLY A 2 -9.20 26.42 -16.00
CA GLY A 2 -8.45 25.27 -16.49
C GLY A 2 -8.52 24.03 -15.60
N CYS A 3 -8.48 22.85 -16.24
CA CYS A 3 -8.52 21.49 -15.70
C CYS A 3 -7.45 21.12 -14.65
N TYR A 4 -6.67 22.06 -14.10
CA TYR A 4 -5.57 21.74 -13.20
C TYR A 4 -6.00 21.43 -11.76
N GLY A 5 -7.18 21.90 -11.32
CA GLY A 5 -7.67 21.75 -9.95
C GLY A 5 -8.27 20.39 -9.58
N ARG A 6 -8.54 19.49 -10.53
CA ARG A 6 -9.28 18.24 -10.27
C ARG A 6 -8.44 17.04 -9.84
N ARG A 7 -7.10 17.08 -9.94
CA ARG A 7 -6.27 15.88 -9.75
C ARG A 7 -6.03 15.47 -8.30
N VAL A 8 -6.18 16.41 -7.37
CA VAL A 8 -5.96 16.20 -5.93
C VAL A 8 -7.18 16.54 -5.09
N GLN A 9 -8.30 16.89 -5.73
CA GLN A 9 -9.50 17.35 -5.04
C GLN A 9 -10.02 16.27 -4.09
N GLN A 10 -9.99 15.00 -4.51
CA GLN A 10 -10.37 13.86 -3.69
C GLN A 10 -9.55 13.77 -2.39
N TYR A 11 -8.26 14.12 -2.44
CA TYR A 11 -7.39 14.16 -1.25
C TYR A 11 -7.75 15.34 -0.35
N LEU A 12 -7.97 16.53 -0.91
CA LEU A 12 -8.36 17.71 -0.13
C LEU A 12 -9.74 17.56 0.50
N ASP A 13 -10.70 16.98 -0.24
CA ASP A 13 -12.05 16.68 0.26
C ASP A 13 -12.01 15.67 1.41
N LEU A 14 -11.12 14.67 1.34
CA LEU A 14 -10.91 13.75 2.47
C LEU A 14 -10.40 14.51 3.70
N LEU A 15 -9.38 15.37 3.55
CA LEU A 15 -8.86 16.16 4.66
C LEU A 15 -9.93 17.04 5.28
N GLN A 16 -10.70 17.74 4.44
CA GLN A 16 -11.79 18.60 4.90
C GLN A 16 -12.84 17.81 5.67
N ARG A 17 -13.27 16.65 5.16
CA ARG A 17 -14.23 15.78 5.87
C ARG A 17 -13.72 15.28 7.21
N VAL A 18 -12.42 14.99 7.34
CA VAL A 18 -11.81 14.59 8.61
C VAL A 18 -11.78 15.78 9.59
N LEU A 19 -11.50 16.99 9.11
CA LEU A 19 -11.49 18.18 9.96
C LEU A 19 -12.89 18.59 10.42
N ASP A 20 -13.90 18.46 9.56
CA ASP A 20 -15.26 18.93 9.84
C ASP A 20 -16.07 17.94 10.70
N ASP A 21 -16.04 16.64 10.37
CA ASP A 21 -16.85 15.63 11.09
C ASP A 21 -16.04 14.49 11.71
N GLY A 22 -14.71 14.65 11.83
CA GLY A 22 -13.88 13.65 12.49
C GLY A 22 -14.08 13.61 14.00
N SER A 23 -13.90 12.42 14.58
CA SER A 23 -13.94 12.23 16.04
C SER A 23 -12.53 12.23 16.62
N ALA A 24 -12.35 12.95 17.73
CA ALA A 24 -11.11 12.91 18.51
C ALA A 24 -10.89 11.51 19.10
N LYS A 25 -9.68 10.98 18.96
CA LYS A 25 -9.28 9.67 19.49
C LYS A 25 -7.81 9.68 19.90
N ASP A 26 -7.51 9.00 21.00
CA ASP A 26 -6.13 8.67 21.36
C ASP A 26 -5.54 7.64 20.39
N ASP A 27 -4.22 7.62 20.27
CA ASP A 27 -3.47 6.70 19.42
C ASP A 27 -2.32 6.03 20.20
N ARG A 28 -1.70 5.01 19.59
CA ARG A 28 -0.62 4.25 20.24
C ARG A 28 0.64 5.08 20.55
N THR A 29 0.80 6.24 19.92
CA THR A 29 1.95 7.11 20.13
C THR A 29 1.72 8.13 21.24
N GLY A 30 0.48 8.28 21.72
CA GLY A 30 0.12 9.28 22.73
C GLY A 30 -0.02 10.70 22.19
N THR A 31 -0.05 10.87 20.86
CA THR A 31 -0.19 12.18 20.20
C THR A 31 -1.65 12.62 20.13
N GLY A 32 -2.57 11.66 19.95
CA GLY A 32 -3.98 11.93 19.67
C GLY A 32 -4.24 12.23 18.19
N THR A 33 -5.48 12.01 17.76
CA THR A 33 -5.91 12.08 16.35
C THR A 33 -7.32 12.65 16.22
N VAL A 34 -7.65 13.19 15.05
CA VAL A 34 -9.02 13.39 14.58
C VAL A 34 -9.24 12.41 13.44
N SER A 35 -10.28 11.57 13.55
CA SER A 35 -10.39 10.36 12.74
C SER A 35 -11.79 10.11 12.18
N ARG A 36 -11.84 9.42 11.04
CA ARG A 36 -13.05 8.85 10.44
C ARG A 36 -12.81 7.37 10.14
N PHE A 37 -13.89 6.61 10.02
CA PHE A 37 -13.84 5.19 9.69
C PHE A 37 -14.67 4.91 8.44
N GLY A 38 -14.01 4.34 7.41
CA GLY A 38 -14.65 4.01 6.14
C GLY A 38 -14.69 5.19 5.17
N GLU A 39 -13.58 5.42 4.47
CA GLU A 39 -13.49 6.44 3.42
C GLU A 39 -13.10 5.78 2.09
N GLN A 40 -13.62 6.30 0.98
CA GLN A 40 -13.31 5.82 -0.35
C GLN A 40 -12.92 6.97 -1.27
N LEU A 41 -11.82 6.78 -1.99
CA LEU A 41 -11.30 7.70 -2.99
C LEU A 41 -11.17 6.96 -4.32
N ARG A 42 -11.38 7.69 -5.43
CA ARG A 42 -11.21 7.17 -6.78
C ARG A 42 -10.37 8.12 -7.62
N PHE A 43 -9.37 7.56 -8.29
CA PHE A 43 -8.47 8.28 -9.18
C PHE A 43 -8.53 7.67 -10.57
N ASP A 44 -8.93 8.47 -11.57
CA ASP A 44 -8.85 8.06 -12.97
C ASP A 44 -7.43 8.29 -13.49
N LEU A 45 -6.68 7.20 -13.66
CA LEU A 45 -5.29 7.25 -14.11
C LEU A 45 -5.15 7.70 -15.58
N ALA A 46 -6.23 7.64 -16.38
CA ALA A 46 -6.23 8.21 -17.73
C ALA A 46 -6.22 9.75 -17.72
N ALA A 47 -6.69 10.37 -16.64
CA ALA A 47 -6.64 11.83 -16.44
C ALA A 47 -5.26 12.33 -15.93
N GLY A 48 -4.35 11.40 -15.61
CA GLY A 48 -2.99 11.66 -15.15
C GLY A 48 -2.62 10.92 -13.87
N PHE A 49 -1.34 10.97 -13.51
CA PHE A 49 -0.84 10.34 -12.29
C PHE A 49 -1.27 11.11 -11.02
N PRO A 50 -1.90 10.48 -10.03
CA PRO A 50 -2.51 11.13 -8.86
C PRO A 50 -1.47 11.49 -7.78
N LEU A 51 -0.40 12.18 -8.17
CA LEU A 51 0.57 12.71 -7.22
C LEU A 51 -0.01 13.96 -6.55
N VAL A 52 0.07 14.03 -5.22
CA VAL A 52 -0.30 15.25 -4.49
C VAL A 52 0.60 16.41 -4.95
N THR A 53 -0.02 17.51 -5.39
CA THR A 53 0.67 18.69 -5.93
C THR A 53 0.63 19.90 -5.00
N THR A 54 -0.23 19.89 -3.98
CA THR A 54 -0.33 20.96 -2.98
C THR A 54 0.80 20.94 -1.95
N LYS A 55 1.60 19.86 -1.92
CA LYS A 55 2.85 19.74 -1.19
C LYS A 55 3.85 18.91 -2.00
N LYS A 56 5.14 19.15 -1.80
CA LYS A 56 6.19 18.37 -2.44
C LYS A 56 6.19 16.95 -1.87
N VAL A 57 6.12 15.94 -2.74
CA VAL A 57 6.25 14.52 -2.39
C VAL A 57 7.63 14.04 -2.79
N HIS A 58 8.30 13.27 -1.93
CA HIS A 58 9.59 12.65 -2.23
C HIS A 58 9.41 11.39 -3.08
N ILE A 59 9.13 11.57 -4.38
CA ILE A 59 8.74 10.48 -5.30
C ILE A 59 9.81 9.39 -5.44
N ARG A 60 11.09 9.72 -5.24
CA ARG A 60 12.18 8.73 -5.23
C ARG A 60 11.92 7.63 -4.20
N SER A 61 11.55 8.01 -2.97
CA SER A 61 11.24 7.03 -1.92
C SER A 61 10.07 6.14 -2.30
N VAL A 62 9.00 6.71 -2.86
CA VAL A 62 7.81 5.95 -3.27
C VAL A 62 8.15 4.89 -4.33
N VAL A 63 8.91 5.28 -5.36
CA VAL A 63 9.28 4.36 -6.44
C VAL A 63 10.24 3.28 -5.95
N VAL A 64 11.28 3.66 -5.21
CA VAL A 64 12.29 2.71 -4.68
C VAL A 64 11.64 1.72 -3.70
N GLU A 65 10.76 2.19 -2.81
CA GLU A 65 10.01 1.33 -1.89
C GLU A 65 9.11 0.33 -2.65
N LEU A 66 8.38 0.78 -3.68
CA LEU A 66 7.59 -0.13 -4.50
C LEU A 66 8.47 -1.19 -5.17
N LEU A 67 9.64 -0.80 -5.70
CA LEU A 67 10.60 -1.73 -6.29
C LEU A 67 11.13 -2.74 -5.27
N TRP A 68 11.37 -2.30 -4.03
CA TRP A 68 11.78 -3.17 -2.92
C TRP A 68 10.68 -4.18 -2.55
N PHE A 69 9.42 -3.75 -2.45
CA PHE A 69 8.28 -4.66 -2.21
C PHE A 69 8.12 -5.69 -3.32
N ILE A 70 8.12 -5.28 -4.59
CA ILE A 70 7.93 -6.23 -5.70
C ILE A 70 9.09 -7.21 -5.80
N ARG A 71 10.29 -6.89 -5.30
CA ARG A 71 11.42 -7.83 -5.24
C ARG A 71 11.27 -8.89 -4.15
N GLY A 72 10.34 -8.68 -3.20
CA GLY A 72 10.14 -9.59 -2.07
C GLY A 72 11.08 -9.32 -0.89
N GLU A 73 11.78 -8.19 -0.90
CA GLU A 73 12.77 -7.83 0.12
C GLU A 73 12.08 -7.40 1.43
N THR A 74 12.74 -7.66 2.56
CA THR A 74 12.32 -7.23 3.91
C THR A 74 13.42 -6.53 4.70
N ASN A 75 14.63 -6.47 4.15
CA ASN A 75 15.76 -5.80 4.77
C ASN A 75 15.94 -4.37 4.22
N VAL A 76 16.16 -3.39 5.10
CA VAL A 76 16.29 -1.97 4.73
C VAL A 76 17.60 -1.62 4.01
N ARG A 77 18.63 -2.47 4.04
CA ARG A 77 19.92 -2.20 3.37
C ARG A 77 19.75 -1.86 1.90
N TRP A 78 18.88 -2.58 1.19
CA TRP A 78 18.60 -2.30 -0.22
C TRP A 78 18.00 -0.91 -0.41
N LEU A 79 17.11 -0.46 0.48
CA LEU A 79 16.55 0.89 0.45
C LEU A 79 17.66 1.94 0.70
N GLN A 80 18.51 1.70 1.70
CA GLN A 80 19.61 2.58 2.10
C GLN A 80 20.65 2.75 0.98
N GLU A 81 21.03 1.66 0.30
CA GLU A 81 21.90 1.68 -0.89
C GLU A 81 21.31 2.55 -2.02
N HIS A 82 19.99 2.69 -2.08
CA HIS A 82 19.28 3.54 -3.03
C HIS A 82 18.92 4.93 -2.47
N GLY A 83 19.43 5.28 -1.29
CA GLY A 83 19.26 6.58 -0.64
C GLY A 83 17.87 6.80 -0.05
N VAL A 84 17.23 5.74 0.45
CA VAL A 84 15.90 5.76 1.05
C VAL A 84 15.97 5.18 2.47
N THR A 85 15.51 5.97 3.45
CA THR A 85 15.62 5.67 4.90
C THR A 85 14.27 5.59 5.60
N ILE A 86 13.16 5.55 4.85
CA ILE A 86 11.79 5.67 5.39
C ILE A 86 11.34 4.49 6.27
N TRP A 87 12.13 3.42 6.34
CA TRP A 87 11.88 2.22 7.14
C TRP A 87 12.88 2.03 8.29
N ASP A 88 13.88 2.92 8.42
CA ASP A 88 15.00 2.73 9.36
C ASP A 88 14.55 2.67 10.82
N GLU A 89 13.51 3.43 11.20
CA GLU A 89 13.01 3.48 12.59
C GLU A 89 12.34 2.18 13.06
N TRP A 90 12.00 1.28 12.13
CA TRP A 90 11.32 0.01 12.42
C TRP A 90 12.21 -1.21 12.25
N ALA A 91 13.37 -1.05 11.62
CA ALA A 91 14.29 -2.14 11.38
C ALA A 91 15.04 -2.54 12.66
N ASP A 92 15.35 -3.82 12.79
CA ASP A 92 16.23 -4.30 13.86
C ASP A 92 17.71 -3.94 13.60
N GLU A 93 18.61 -4.38 14.48
CA GLU A 93 20.05 -4.13 14.38
C GLU A 93 20.70 -4.70 13.10
N ASN A 94 20.07 -5.69 12.46
CA ASN A 94 20.54 -6.29 11.21
C ASN A 94 19.90 -5.66 9.97
N GLY A 95 18.92 -4.77 10.17
CA GLY A 95 18.15 -4.12 9.13
C GLY A 95 16.87 -4.87 8.74
N GLU A 96 16.46 -5.89 9.49
CA GLU A 96 15.27 -6.70 9.17
C GLU A 96 13.98 -6.09 9.72
N LEU A 97 12.90 -6.25 8.95
CA LEU A 97 11.54 -5.83 9.35
C LEU A 97 10.62 -7.02 9.65
N GLY A 98 11.13 -8.24 9.56
CA GLY A 98 10.33 -9.46 9.56
C GLY A 98 9.53 -9.64 8.25
N PRO A 99 8.53 -10.53 8.23
CA PRO A 99 7.83 -10.94 7.02
C PRO A 99 6.78 -9.90 6.55
N VAL A 100 7.20 -8.66 6.31
CA VAL A 100 6.35 -7.54 5.86
C VAL A 100 5.98 -7.67 4.37
N TYR A 101 5.34 -6.63 3.81
CA TYR A 101 4.71 -6.61 2.48
C TYR A 101 5.42 -7.44 1.39
N GLY A 102 6.70 -7.18 1.11
CA GLY A 102 7.43 -7.87 0.04
C GLY A 102 7.42 -9.39 0.21
N HIS A 103 7.73 -9.87 1.42
CA HIS A 103 7.65 -11.28 1.77
C HIS A 103 6.24 -11.84 1.55
N GLN A 104 5.20 -11.15 1.99
CA GLN A 104 3.83 -11.62 1.78
C GLN A 104 3.43 -11.64 0.30
N TRP A 105 3.88 -10.66 -0.50
CA TRP A 105 3.51 -10.56 -1.91
C TRP A 105 4.19 -11.60 -2.78
N ARG A 106 5.44 -11.98 -2.46
CA ARG A 106 6.27 -12.88 -3.30
C ARG A 106 6.47 -14.27 -2.70
N SER A 107 6.33 -14.41 -1.39
CA SER A 107 6.77 -15.60 -0.63
C SER A 107 5.83 -15.95 0.52
N TRP A 108 4.51 -15.81 0.34
CA TRP A 108 3.53 -16.15 1.39
C TRP A 108 3.69 -17.62 1.83
N PRO A 109 3.95 -17.92 3.11
CA PRO A 109 4.27 -19.28 3.54
C PRO A 109 3.05 -20.21 3.55
N LEU A 110 3.24 -21.46 3.11
CA LEU A 110 2.20 -22.49 3.18
C LEU A 110 2.38 -23.42 4.39
N PRO A 111 1.31 -23.94 5.01
CA PRO A 111 1.40 -24.80 6.19
C PRO A 111 2.20 -26.10 5.98
N ASN A 112 2.26 -26.60 4.75
CA ASN A 112 2.97 -27.82 4.36
C ASN A 112 4.39 -27.55 3.81
N GLY A 113 4.90 -26.32 3.97
CA GLY A 113 6.15 -25.87 3.36
C GLY A 113 5.94 -25.33 1.93
N GLY A 114 6.97 -24.63 1.44
CA GLY A 114 6.87 -23.84 0.21
C GLY A 114 6.19 -22.50 0.42
N HIS A 115 5.93 -21.79 -0.68
CA HIS A 115 5.35 -20.44 -0.65
C HIS A 115 4.46 -20.17 -1.86
N VAL A 116 3.64 -19.12 -1.76
CA VAL A 116 2.82 -18.56 -2.84
C VAL A 116 3.36 -17.20 -3.25
N ASP A 117 3.73 -17.06 -4.52
CA ASP A 117 3.97 -15.76 -5.14
C ASP A 117 2.64 -15.16 -5.63
N GLN A 118 2.02 -14.35 -4.78
CA GLN A 118 0.73 -13.73 -5.06
C GLN A 118 0.81 -12.74 -6.23
N LEU A 119 1.94 -12.01 -6.35
CA LEU A 119 2.12 -11.02 -7.41
C LEU A 119 2.22 -11.69 -8.78
N GLN A 120 3.06 -12.71 -8.91
CA GLN A 120 3.15 -13.49 -10.13
C GLN A 120 1.82 -14.16 -10.45
N GLY A 121 1.18 -14.79 -9.44
CA GLY A 121 -0.10 -15.46 -9.60
C GLY A 121 -1.21 -14.53 -10.13
N VAL A 122 -1.31 -13.30 -9.62
CA VAL A 122 -2.29 -12.32 -10.10
C VAL A 122 -2.00 -11.85 -11.51
N ILE A 123 -0.73 -11.60 -11.86
CA ILE A 123 -0.34 -11.21 -13.23
C ILE A 123 -0.73 -12.30 -14.24
N GLU A 124 -0.47 -13.57 -13.91
CA GLU A 124 -0.83 -14.71 -14.75
C GLU A 124 -2.35 -14.88 -14.86
N GLN A 125 -3.07 -14.73 -13.75
CA GLN A 125 -4.53 -14.79 -13.74
C GLN A 125 -5.15 -13.69 -14.60
N ILE A 126 -4.71 -12.43 -14.50
CA ILE A 126 -5.24 -11.33 -15.31
C ILE A 126 -5.04 -11.60 -16.80
N ARG A 127 -3.90 -12.17 -17.19
CA ARG A 127 -3.61 -12.52 -18.59
C ARG A 127 -4.50 -13.66 -19.12
N ARG A 128 -4.81 -14.64 -18.27
CA ARG A 128 -5.54 -15.86 -18.65
C ARG A 128 -7.05 -15.74 -18.52
N ASP A 129 -7.52 -15.06 -17.48
CA ASP A 129 -8.91 -14.95 -17.07
C ASP A 129 -9.19 -13.55 -16.49
N PRO A 130 -9.24 -12.50 -17.33
CA PRO A 130 -9.40 -11.10 -16.89
C PRO A 130 -10.74 -10.80 -16.22
N ASP A 131 -11.76 -11.63 -16.46
CA ASP A 131 -13.12 -11.46 -15.89
C ASP A 131 -13.22 -12.01 -14.46
N SER A 132 -12.15 -12.64 -13.97
CA SER A 132 -12.11 -13.18 -12.61
C SER A 132 -12.30 -12.09 -11.57
N ARG A 133 -13.19 -12.37 -10.62
CA ARG A 133 -13.45 -11.50 -9.47
C ARG A 133 -12.47 -11.78 -8.31
N ARG A 134 -11.38 -12.51 -8.57
CA ARG A 134 -10.47 -13.06 -7.54
C ARG A 134 -9.01 -12.65 -7.71
N HIS A 135 -8.72 -11.63 -8.53
CA HIS A 135 -7.37 -11.06 -8.65
C HIS A 135 -7.01 -10.27 -7.39
N VAL A 136 -6.54 -10.96 -6.35
CA VAL A 136 -6.33 -10.39 -5.02
C VAL A 136 -4.91 -10.67 -4.54
N ILE A 137 -4.31 -9.68 -3.89
CA ILE A 137 -3.10 -9.84 -3.09
C ILE A 137 -3.41 -9.37 -1.67
N SER A 138 -3.03 -10.18 -0.68
CA SER A 138 -3.14 -9.85 0.73
C SER A 138 -1.74 -9.73 1.35
N ALA A 139 -1.53 -8.69 2.16
CA ALA A 139 -0.40 -8.61 3.07
C ALA A 139 -0.78 -9.10 4.49
N TRP A 140 -2.06 -9.38 4.73
CA TRP A 140 -2.57 -9.67 6.07
C TRP A 140 -2.47 -11.15 6.44
N ASN A 141 -1.25 -11.64 6.65
CA ASN A 141 -1.02 -12.98 7.18
C ASN A 141 -1.12 -12.98 8.70
N VAL A 142 -2.24 -13.48 9.23
CA VAL A 142 -2.55 -13.49 10.67
C VAL A 142 -1.47 -14.20 11.49
N ALA A 143 -0.88 -15.27 10.98
CA ALA A 143 0.14 -16.04 11.69
C ALA A 143 1.48 -15.29 11.79
N ASP A 144 1.79 -14.47 10.78
CA ASP A 144 3.05 -13.74 10.69
C ASP A 144 2.99 -12.37 11.39
N LEU A 145 1.80 -11.82 11.67
CA LEU A 145 1.63 -10.48 12.26
C LEU A 145 2.52 -10.23 13.50
N PRO A 146 2.67 -11.17 14.47
CA PRO A 146 3.52 -10.93 15.64
C PRO A 146 5.01 -10.82 15.33
N ALA A 147 5.46 -11.33 14.17
CA ALA A 147 6.85 -11.29 13.74
C ALA A 147 7.17 -10.08 12.85
N MET A 148 6.18 -9.29 12.46
CA MET A 148 6.37 -8.08 11.64
C MET A 148 6.70 -6.89 12.54
N ALA A 149 7.68 -6.08 12.13
CA ALA A 149 8.02 -4.83 12.83
C ALA A 149 6.82 -3.86 12.93
N LEU A 150 5.95 -3.88 11.91
CA LEU A 150 4.65 -3.23 11.92
C LEU A 150 3.63 -4.07 11.17
N ALA A 151 2.42 -4.16 11.73
CA ALA A 151 1.29 -4.75 11.01
C ALA A 151 1.00 -3.95 9.71
N PRO A 152 0.69 -4.61 8.57
CA PRO A 152 0.51 -3.93 7.29
C PRO A 152 -0.65 -2.93 7.30
N CYS A 153 -0.41 -1.66 6.96
CA CYS A 153 -1.47 -0.66 6.79
C CYS A 153 -2.25 -0.92 5.49
N HIS A 154 -1.54 -1.22 4.40
CA HIS A 154 -2.09 -1.62 3.10
C HIS A 154 -2.37 -3.13 3.12
N ALA A 155 -3.52 -3.53 3.63
CA ALA A 155 -3.77 -4.92 4.00
C ALA A 155 -4.11 -5.82 2.81
N LEU A 156 -4.85 -5.30 1.83
CA LEU A 156 -5.33 -6.08 0.69
C LEU A 156 -5.55 -5.17 -0.52
N PHE A 157 -5.22 -5.65 -1.71
CA PHE A 157 -5.62 -4.98 -2.95
C PHE A 157 -6.17 -5.98 -3.97
N GLN A 158 -7.17 -5.52 -4.72
CA GLN A 158 -7.89 -6.29 -5.73
C GLN A 158 -7.79 -5.61 -7.09
N PHE A 159 -7.53 -6.39 -8.12
CA PHE A 159 -7.53 -5.94 -9.51
C PHE A 159 -8.82 -6.31 -10.22
N TYR A 160 -9.17 -5.51 -11.23
CA TYR A 160 -10.37 -5.68 -12.03
C TYR A 160 -10.11 -5.23 -13.47
N VAL A 161 -10.59 -6.00 -14.45
CA VAL A 161 -10.49 -5.66 -15.87
C VAL A 161 -11.88 -5.43 -16.44
N ALA A 162 -12.06 -4.32 -17.15
CA ALA A 162 -13.24 -4.05 -17.97
C ALA A 162 -12.88 -3.07 -19.09
N ASP A 163 -13.50 -3.22 -20.26
CA ASP A 163 -13.31 -2.33 -21.42
C ASP A 163 -11.83 -2.13 -21.80
N GLY A 164 -11.02 -3.20 -21.68
CA GLY A 164 -9.58 -3.16 -21.93
C GLY A 164 -8.76 -2.35 -20.91
N ARG A 165 -9.35 -1.98 -19.76
CA ARG A 165 -8.72 -1.17 -18.71
C ARG A 165 -8.53 -1.99 -17.43
N LEU A 166 -7.38 -1.81 -16.79
CA LEU A 166 -7.05 -2.39 -15.48
C LEU A 166 -7.33 -1.37 -14.37
N SER A 167 -8.13 -1.77 -13.39
CA SER A 167 -8.38 -1.03 -12.14
C SER A 167 -7.74 -1.76 -10.96
N CYS A 168 -7.42 -1.02 -9.90
CA CYS A 168 -6.95 -1.56 -8.63
C CYS A 168 -7.66 -0.87 -7.48
N GLN A 169 -8.19 -1.64 -6.53
CA GLN A 169 -8.76 -1.15 -5.28
C GLN A 169 -7.86 -1.60 -4.12
N LEU A 170 -7.46 -0.65 -3.28
CA LEU A 170 -6.69 -0.89 -2.06
C LEU A 170 -7.60 -0.75 -0.83
N TYR A 171 -7.55 -1.74 0.07
CA TYR A 171 -8.06 -1.62 1.43
C TYR A 171 -6.91 -1.26 2.38
N GLN A 172 -6.91 -0.02 2.84
CA GLN A 172 -5.96 0.50 3.82
C GLN A 172 -6.64 0.58 5.19
N ARG A 173 -6.20 -0.25 6.14
CA ARG A 173 -6.84 -0.35 7.48
C ARG A 173 -6.54 0.83 8.40
N SER A 174 -5.52 1.62 8.09
CA SER A 174 -5.06 2.78 8.87
C SER A 174 -4.34 3.76 7.94
N ALA A 175 -4.77 5.01 7.95
CA ALA A 175 -4.25 6.10 7.11
C ALA A 175 -4.27 7.42 7.90
#